data_AF-A0A352WQ49-F1
#
_entry.id   AF-A0A352WQ49-F1
#
_cell.length_a   1.000
_cell.length_b   1.000
_cell.length_c   1.000
_cell.angle_alpha   90.00
_cell.angle_beta   90.00
_cell.angle_gamma   90.00
#
_symmetry.space_group_name_H-M   'P 1'
#
loop_
_entity.id
_entity.type
_entity.pdbx_description
1 polymer ?
#
loop_
_entity_poly.entity_id
_entity_poly.type
_entity_poly.pdbx_seq_one_letter_code
_entity_poly.pdbx_strand_id
1 'polypeptide(L)' 'MKGSRERLHEIIFEADTPAGKRFDVLLLWLIVASVVTVMAETVPDWHDRYRGTFVALEWVFTGLFTIEYIARL' A
#
# COMPACT_ATOMS: atom_id res chain seq x y z
N MET A 1 -38.46 8.27 19.16
CA MET A 1 -38.11 6.94 18.63
C MET A 1 -37.52 7.12 17.23
N LYS A 2 -36.21 7.37 17.14
CA LYS A 2 -35.51 7.49 15.86
C LYS A 2 -35.21 6.07 15.35
N GLY A 3 -35.69 5.78 14.16
CA GLY A 3 -35.68 4.44 13.58
C GLY A 3 -34.26 3.96 13.33
N SER A 4 -34.03 2.67 13.54
CA SER A 4 -32.76 1.96 13.38
C SER A 4 -32.09 2.08 11.99
N ARG A 5 -32.68 2.86 11.06
CA ARG A 5 -32.17 3.14 9.71
C ARG A 5 -31.12 4.26 9.67
N GLU A 6 -31.14 5.22 10.61
CA GLU A 6 -30.09 6.26 10.72
C GLU A 6 -28.75 5.66 11.18
N ARG A 7 -28.77 4.72 12.14
CA ARG A 7 -27.57 3.97 12.56
C ARG A 7 -26.99 3.09 11.45
N LEU A 8 -27.84 2.50 10.63
CA LEU A 8 -27.39 1.70 9.48
C LEU A 8 -26.75 2.58 8.39
N HIS A 9 -27.23 3.80 8.20
CA HIS A 9 -26.59 4.76 7.31
C HIS A 9 -25.29 5.31 7.89
N GLU A 10 -25.19 5.51 9.20
CA GLU A 10 -23.93 5.85 9.87
C GLU A 10 -22.89 4.72 9.69
N ILE A 11 -23.29 3.45 9.82
CA ILE A 11 -22.41 2.28 9.60
C ILE A 11 -22.03 2.10 8.12
N ILE A 12 -22.92 2.40 7.17
CA ILE A 12 -22.64 2.31 5.72
C ILE A 12 -21.88 3.54 5.21
N PHE A 13 -22.05 4.73 5.81
CA PHE A 13 -21.15 5.87 5.58
C PHE A 13 -19.84 5.75 6.38
N GLU A 14 -19.80 4.86 7.38
CA GLU A 14 -18.60 4.29 8.01
C GLU A 14 -18.11 3.03 7.27
N ALA A 15 -18.49 2.86 5.99
CA ALA A 15 -17.70 2.12 5.01
C ALA A 15 -16.33 2.77 4.75
N ASP A 16 -16.10 3.95 5.32
CA ASP A 16 -14.78 4.51 5.63
C ASP A 16 -14.34 4.02 7.03
N THR A 17 -14.29 2.69 7.24
CA THR A 17 -13.75 2.17 8.51
C THR A 17 -12.38 2.82 8.74
N PRO A 18 -12.07 3.36 9.94
CA PRO A 18 -10.74 3.94 10.19
C PRO A 18 -9.63 2.91 9.95
N ALA A 19 -9.94 1.61 9.97
CA ALA A 19 -9.07 0.53 9.56
C ALA A 19 -8.81 0.53 8.03
N GLY A 20 -9.85 0.57 7.19
CA GLY A 20 -9.73 0.64 5.74
C GLY A 20 -9.02 1.91 5.26
N LYS A 21 -9.30 3.06 5.88
CA LYS A 21 -8.63 4.32 5.55
C LYS A 21 -7.13 4.32 5.89
N ARG A 22 -6.76 3.74 7.04
CA ARG A 22 -5.34 3.58 7.42
C ARG A 22 -4.63 2.60 6.52
N PHE A 23 -5.31 1.54 6.09
CA PHE A 23 -4.78 0.58 5.13
C PHE A 23 -4.50 1.24 3.78
N ASP A 24 -5.43 2.02 3.24
CA ASP A 24 -5.22 2.75 1.98
C ASP A 24 -4.10 3.79 2.08
N VAL A 25 -3.97 4.51 3.20
CA VAL A 25 -2.85 5.45 3.41
C VAL A 25 -1.51 4.73 3.53
N LEU A 26 -1.45 3.60 4.26
CA LEU A 26 -0.23 2.78 4.37
C LEU A 26 0.18 2.24 2.99
N LEU A 27 -0.80 1.76 2.23
CA LEU A 27 -0.60 1.26 0.88
C LEU A 27 -0.10 2.36 -0.06
N LEU A 28 -0.68 3.56 0.01
CA LEU A 28 -0.21 4.71 -0.76
C LEU A 28 1.26 5.02 -0.49
N TRP A 29 1.66 5.06 0.79
CA TRP A 29 3.06 5.24 1.17
C TRP A 29 3.96 4.12 0.65
N LEU A 30 3.48 2.86 0.67
CA LEU A 30 4.20 1.72 0.14
C LEU A 30 4.43 1.82 -1.37
N ILE A 31 3.43 2.27 -2.14
CA ILE A 31 3.53 2.54 -3.58
C ILE A 31 4.58 3.62 -3.84
N VAL A 32 4.51 4.73 -3.12
CA VAL A 32 5.47 5.84 -3.28
C VAL A 32 6.89 5.36 -2.95
N ALA A 33 7.09 4.63 -1.86
CA ALA A 33 8.39 4.08 -1.47
C ALA A 33 8.95 3.09 -2.50
N SER A 34 8.10 2.25 -3.09
CA SER A 34 8.47 1.35 -4.17
C SER A 34 8.95 2.12 -5.39
N VAL A 35 8.18 3.11 -5.85
CA VAL A 35 8.56 3.94 -7.01
C VAL A 35 9.87 4.68 -6.75
N VAL A 36 10.07 5.24 -5.55
CA VAL A 36 11.33 5.90 -5.20
C VAL A 36 12.50 4.92 -5.22
N THR A 37 12.31 3.69 -4.74
CA THR A 37 13.35 2.66 -4.77
C THR A 37 13.72 2.28 -6.20
N VAL A 38 12.74 2.06 -7.07
CA VAL A 38 12.95 1.77 -8.49
C VAL A 38 13.63 2.94 -9.18
N MET A 39 13.23 4.18 -8.89
CA MET A 39 13.89 5.37 -9.43
C MET A 39 15.34 5.48 -8.95
N ALA A 40 15.63 5.13 -7.70
CA ALA A 40 17.01 5.09 -7.20
C ALA A 40 17.85 4.00 -7.86
N GLU A 41 17.25 2.85 -8.21
CA GLU A 41 17.91 1.79 -8.98
C GLU A 41 18.28 2.24 -10.40
N THR A 42 17.51 3.13 -11.02
CA THR A 42 17.83 3.65 -12.36
C THR A 42 19.10 4.50 -12.40
N VAL A 43 19.68 4.89 -11.26
CA VAL A 43 20.93 5.64 -11.20
C VAL A 43 22.13 4.68 -11.31
N PRO A 44 22.89 4.71 -12.43
CA PRO A 44 23.93 3.71 -12.72
C PRO A 44 25.07 3.67 -11.69
N ASP A 45 25.37 4.79 -11.03
CA ASP A 45 26.39 4.89 -9.97
C ASP A 45 26.08 4.02 -8.74
N TRP A 46 24.80 3.83 -8.43
CA TRP A 46 24.35 3.04 -7.27
C TRP A 46 24.14 1.58 -7.62
N HIS A 47 23.82 1.30 -8.90
CA HIS A 47 23.49 -0.05 -9.38
C HIS A 47 24.64 -1.03 -9.24
N ASP A 48 25.88 -0.64 -9.57
CA ASP A 48 27.03 -1.55 -9.56
C ASP A 48 27.41 -2.00 -8.14
N ARG A 49 27.20 -1.14 -7.14
CA ARG A 49 27.55 -1.41 -5.74
C ARG A 49 26.42 -2.04 -4.92
N TYR A 50 25.16 -1.74 -5.26
CA TYR A 50 23.99 -2.16 -4.49
C TYR A 50 23.02 -3.06 -5.26
N ARG A 51 23.43 -3.60 -6.41
CA ARG A 51 22.62 -4.51 -7.26
C ARG A 51 21.86 -5.57 -6.47
N GLY A 52 22.54 -6.25 -5.55
CA GLY A 52 21.92 -7.29 -4.73
C GLY A 52 20.86 -6.75 -3.76
N THR A 53 21.07 -5.56 -3.21
CA THR A 53 20.10 -4.88 -2.34
C THR A 53 18.88 -4.41 -3.12
N PHE A 54 19.06 -3.86 -4.32
CA PHE A 54 17.95 -3.45 -5.18
C PHE A 54 17.10 -4.65 -5.62
N VAL A 55 17.72 -5.75 -6.06
CA VAL A 55 16.99 -6.99 -6.41
C VAL A 55 16.21 -7.52 -5.20
N ALA A 56 16.82 -7.54 -4.00
CA ALA A 56 16.11 -7.97 -2.80
C ALA A 56 14.91 -7.05 -2.48
N LEU A 57 15.06 -5.73 -2.60
CA LEU A 57 13.98 -4.76 -2.41
C LEU A 57 12.86 -4.93 -3.43
N GLU A 58 13.20 -5.15 -4.70
CA GLU A 58 12.23 -5.40 -5.77
C GLU A 58 11.36 -6.62 -5.46
N TRP A 59 11.98 -7.73 -5.05
CA TRP A 59 11.26 -8.95 -4.65
C TRP A 59 10.39 -8.72 -3.41
N VAL A 60 10.86 -7.94 -2.43
CA VAL A 60 10.07 -7.56 -1.24
C VAL A 60 8.85 -6.73 -1.63
N PHE A 61 9.02 -5.68 -2.44
CA PHE A 61 7.91 -4.84 -2.90
C PHE A 61 6.92 -5.62 -3.74
N THR A 62 7.40 -6.44 -4.68
CA THR A 62 6.56 -7.32 -5.50
C THR A 62 5.73 -8.27 -4.66
N GLY A 63 6.35 -8.90 -3.65
CA GLY A 63 5.65 -9.77 -2.69
C GLY A 63 4.59 -9.02 -1.88
N LEU A 64 4.92 -7.84 -1.35
CA LEU A 64 4.00 -7.01 -0.57
C LEU A 64 2.80 -6.54 -1.41
N PHE A 65 3.02 -6.08 -2.65
CA PHE A 65 1.92 -5.71 -3.56
C PHE A 65 1.08 -6.90 -3.97
N THR A 66 1.68 -8.07 -4.14
CA THR A 66 0.91 -9.29 -4.46
C THR A 66 -0.03 -9.65 -3.31
N ILE A 67 0.46 -9.60 -2.07
CA ILE A 67 -0.35 -9.85 -0.87
C ILE A 67 -1.47 -8.80 -0.73
N GLU A 68 -1.14 -7.52 -0.92
CA GLU A 68 -2.14 -6.46 -0.90
C GLU A 68 -3.20 -6.64 -1.99
N TYR A 69 -2.77 -6.93 -3.22
CA TYR A 69 -3.67 -7.17 -4.34
C TYR A 69 -4.66 -8.31 -4.04
N ILE A 70 -4.18 -9.40 -3.43
CA ILE A 70 -5.03 -10.51 -2.99
C ILE A 70 -5.97 -10.08 -1.85
N ALA A 71 -5.50 -9.28 -0.89
CA ALA A 71 -6.33 -8.80 0.21
C ALA A 71 -7.43 -7.82 -0.25
N ARG A 72 -7.25 -7.19 -1.42
CA ARG A 72 -8.20 -6.25 -2.03
C ARG A 72 -9.21 -6.92 -2.97
N LEU A 73 -8.92 -8.13 -3.46
CA LEU A 73 -9.80 -8.94 -4.30
C LEU A 73 -10.88 -9.65 -3.47
#